data_AF-A0A9P4GW50-F1
#
_entry.id   AF-A0A9P4GW50-F1
#
_cell.length_a   1.000
_cell.length_b   1.000
_cell.length_c   1.000
_cell.angle_alpha   90.00
_cell.angle_beta   90.00
_cell.angle_gamma   90.00
#
_symmetry.space_group_name_H-M   'P 1'
#
loop_
_entity.id
_entity.type
_entity.pdbx_description
1 polymer ?
#
loop_
_entity_poly.entity_id
_entity_poly.type
_entity_poly.pdbx_seq_one_letter_code
_entity_poly.pdbx_strand_id
1 'polypeptide(L)'
;MIAAWNVEIYTIAIDANNLGPFAVRVVSIRRMGEQPIKAKTARPFTVVLFLGFFLSAVLLGNSIWQPNGMSTVATVLFSLLSSLIGYCRKWALPKHKITTDNIPHSDVVIRYPNHSFLVVHCNIDVARELYFAPAEIDYLLKHSPAYRILSLMLMGGVICLANAKIQLQIDWAASYMTLGAAYWTVAALQAPLGYILL
;
A
#
# COMPACT_ATOMS: atom_id res chain seq x y z
N MET A 1 6.59 -4.48 -8.91
CA MET A 1 6.09 -4.47 -7.52
C MET A 1 4.77 -3.71 -7.51
N ILE A 2 3.78 -4.31 -8.16
CA ILE A 2 2.54 -3.71 -8.67
C ILE A 2 1.37 -4.26 -7.81
N ALA A 3 0.37 -3.41 -7.57
CA ALA A 3 -0.95 -3.74 -7.00
C ALA A 3 -0.98 -4.22 -5.54
N ALA A 4 -0.97 -3.28 -4.60
CA ALA A 4 -1.24 -3.55 -3.19
C ALA A 4 -2.17 -2.53 -2.51
N TRP A 5 -2.62 -1.49 -3.22
CA TRP A 5 -3.10 -0.27 -2.55
C TRP A 5 -4.55 0.12 -2.82
N ASN A 6 -5.38 -0.79 -3.33
CA ASN A 6 -6.81 -0.54 -3.51
C ASN A 6 -7.72 -1.12 -2.39
N VAL A 7 -7.16 -1.66 -1.30
CA VAL A 7 -7.97 -2.44 -0.33
C VAL A 7 -8.10 -1.78 1.06
N GLU A 8 -7.28 -0.79 1.41
CA GLU A 8 -7.26 -0.28 2.79
C GLU A 8 -8.34 0.76 3.13
N ILE A 9 -8.99 1.38 2.14
CA ILE A 9 -10.11 2.29 2.42
C ILE A 9 -11.43 1.50 2.59
N TYR A 10 -11.54 0.33 1.96
CA TYR A 10 -12.73 -0.53 2.06
C TYR A 10 -12.88 -1.24 3.41
N THR A 11 -11.78 -1.44 4.15
CA THR A 11 -11.80 -2.25 5.38
C THR A 11 -12.39 -1.51 6.59
N ILE A 12 -12.40 -0.18 6.57
CA ILE A 12 -12.96 0.63 7.68
C ILE A 12 -14.46 0.90 7.48
N ALA A 13 -14.95 0.76 6.24
CA ALA A 13 -16.36 0.89 5.89
C ALA A 13 -17.05 -0.50 5.94
N ILE A 14 -17.19 -1.02 7.16
CA ILE A 14 -18.23 -1.98 7.56
C ILE A 14 -18.45 -3.12 6.55
N ASP A 15 -17.66 -4.18 6.67
CA ASP A 15 -17.85 -5.39 5.88
C ASP A 15 -19.26 -5.98 6.14
N ALA A 16 -20.11 -5.96 5.12
CA ALA A 16 -21.42 -6.60 5.14
C ALA A 16 -21.44 -7.97 4.44
N ASN A 17 -20.27 -8.46 4.02
CA ASN A 17 -20.14 -9.74 3.33
C ASN A 17 -20.38 -10.94 4.28
N ASN A 18 -20.23 -10.72 5.59
CA ASN A 18 -20.51 -11.69 6.65
C ASN A 18 -21.91 -11.53 7.29
N LEU A 19 -22.83 -10.79 6.64
CA LEU A 19 -24.22 -10.78 7.07
C LEU A 19 -24.94 -12.04 6.60
N GLY A 20 -25.84 -12.55 7.44
CA GLY A 20 -26.78 -13.59 7.03
C GLY A 20 -27.61 -13.16 5.80
N PRO A 21 -28.12 -14.11 5.02
CA PRO A 21 -28.95 -13.80 3.86
C PRO A 21 -30.15 -12.94 4.29
N PHE A 22 -30.43 -11.88 3.52
CA PHE A 22 -31.50 -10.90 3.76
C PHE A 22 -31.36 -10.04 5.03
N ALA A 23 -30.20 -10.06 5.70
CA ALA A 23 -29.99 -9.18 6.86
C ALA A 23 -29.71 -7.73 6.42
N VAL A 24 -30.15 -6.79 7.26
CA VAL A 24 -29.93 -5.35 7.10
C VAL A 24 -29.08 -4.85 8.26
N ARG A 25 -27.98 -4.14 7.96
CA ARG A 25 -27.18 -3.44 8.97
C ARG A 25 -27.29 -1.94 8.74
N VAL A 26 -27.62 -1.22 9.81
CA VAL A 26 -27.68 0.25 9.81
C VAL A 26 -26.50 0.79 10.59
N VAL A 27 -25.71 1.68 9.98
CA VAL A 27 -24.58 2.33 10.64
C VAL A 27 -24.68 3.84 10.49
N SER A 28 -24.46 4.57 11.59
CA SER A 28 -24.39 6.03 11.58
C SER A 28 -22.94 6.48 11.68
N ILE A 29 -22.48 7.26 10.70
CA ILE A 29 -21.13 7.81 10.67
C ILE A 29 -21.23 9.33 10.83
N ARG A 30 -20.61 9.85 11.91
CA ARG A 30 -20.46 11.29 12.14
C ARG A 30 -19.00 11.70 12.08
N ARG A 31 -18.71 12.78 11.37
CA ARG A 31 -17.38 13.38 11.31
C ARG A 31 -17.14 14.17 12.61
N MET A 32 -16.16 13.74 13.40
CA MET A 32 -15.81 14.36 14.70
C MET A 32 -14.77 15.50 14.58
N GLY A 33 -14.42 15.94 13.36
CA GLY A 33 -13.51 17.06 13.12
C GLY A 33 -13.15 17.30 11.64
N GLU A 34 -12.56 18.46 11.32
CA GLU A 34 -12.19 18.86 9.96
C GLU A 34 -10.93 18.19 9.39
N GLN A 35 -10.31 17.26 10.13
CA GLN A 35 -9.09 16.62 9.67
C GLN A 35 -9.38 15.73 8.45
N PRO A 36 -8.47 15.69 7.45
CA PRO A 36 -8.61 14.79 6.31
C PRO A 36 -8.56 13.34 6.78
N ILE A 37 -9.40 12.49 6.18
CA ILE A 37 -9.46 11.06 6.51
C ILE A 37 -8.09 10.44 6.21
N LYS A 38 -7.36 10.03 7.26
CA LYS A 38 -6.06 9.40 7.14
C LYS A 38 -6.21 7.92 7.46
N ALA A 39 -5.89 7.05 6.50
CA ALA A 39 -5.88 5.61 6.73
C ALA A 39 -4.92 5.27 7.89
N LYS A 40 -5.35 4.39 8.78
CA LYS A 40 -4.55 3.96 9.94
C LYS A 40 -3.51 2.95 9.46
N THR A 41 -2.35 3.45 9.01
CA THR A 41 -1.37 2.71 8.18
C THR A 41 -0.56 1.60 8.88
N ALA A 42 -0.61 1.42 10.20
CA ALA A 42 0.64 1.10 10.89
C ALA A 42 0.64 -0.10 11.85
N ARG A 43 0.29 -1.33 11.42
CA ARG A 43 0.64 -2.51 12.25
C ARG A 43 1.34 -3.66 11.50
N PRO A 44 0.75 -4.32 10.50
CA PRO A 44 1.38 -5.52 9.92
C PRO A 44 2.48 -5.17 8.90
N PHE A 45 2.32 -4.10 8.13
CA PHE A 45 3.32 -3.68 7.14
C PHE A 45 4.64 -3.19 7.74
N THR A 46 4.62 -2.70 8.98
CA THR A 46 5.84 -2.24 9.67
C THR A 46 6.81 -3.40 9.93
N VAL A 47 6.30 -4.62 10.18
CA VAL A 47 7.14 -5.82 10.38
C VAL A 47 7.91 -6.17 9.10
N VAL A 48 7.24 -6.11 7.95
CA VAL A 48 7.86 -6.37 6.64
C VAL A 48 8.91 -5.32 6.31
N LEU A 49 8.69 -4.06 6.73
CA LEU A 49 9.68 -2.99 6.57
C LEU A 49 10.96 -3.27 7.38
N PHE A 50 10.83 -3.67 8.65
CA PHE A 50 11.99 -4.04 9.47
C PHE A 50 12.72 -5.27 8.93
N LEU A 51 11.98 -6.27 8.44
CA LEU A 51 12.57 -7.45 7.80
C LEU A 51 13.36 -7.06 6.53
N GLY A 52 12.82 -6.19 5.69
CA GLY A 52 13.52 -5.69 4.50
C GLY A 52 14.76 -4.87 4.84
N PHE A 53 14.70 -4.05 5.89
CA PHE A 53 15.87 -3.32 6.37
C PHE A 53 16.98 -4.26 6.85
N PHE A 54 16.63 -5.30 7.61
CA PHE A 54 17.59 -6.29 8.09
C PHE A 54 18.23 -7.08 6.94
N LEU A 55 17.43 -7.56 5.97
CA LEU A 55 17.93 -8.23 4.77
C LEU A 55 18.89 -7.34 3.96
N SER A 56 18.56 -6.05 3.83
CA SER A 56 19.44 -5.08 3.15
C SER A 56 20.79 -4.95 3.85
N ALA A 57 20.82 -4.89 5.19
CA ALA A 57 22.06 -4.83 5.95
C ALA A 57 22.91 -6.10 5.80
N VAL A 58 22.27 -7.28 5.79
CA VAL A 58 22.95 -8.57 5.57
C VAL A 58 23.56 -8.63 4.16
N LEU A 59 22.81 -8.23 3.12
CA LEU A 59 23.30 -8.20 1.75
C LEU A 59 24.48 -7.23 1.57
N LEU A 60 24.41 -6.06 2.22
CA LEU A 60 25.49 -5.08 2.20
C LEU A 60 26.74 -5.62 2.90
N GLY A 61 26.58 -6.26 4.07
CA GLY A 61 27.69 -6.91 4.78
C GLY A 61 28.36 -8.01 3.94
N ASN A 62 27.56 -8.85 3.28
CA ASN A 62 28.09 -9.93 2.44
C ASN A 62 28.78 -9.39 1.17
N SER A 63 28.29 -8.27 0.63
CA SER A 63 28.90 -7.57 -0.49
C SER A 63 30.27 -6.95 -0.14
N ILE A 64 30.47 -6.48 1.10
CA ILE A 64 31.76 -5.96 1.58
C ILE A 64 32.74 -7.10 1.84
N TRP A 65 32.28 -8.21 2.41
CA TRP A 65 33.14 -9.36 2.73
C TRP A 65 33.77 -9.97 1.47
N GLN A 66 32.99 -10.09 0.39
CA GLN A 66 33.48 -10.68 -0.85
C GLN A 66 34.14 -9.61 -1.73
N PRO A 67 35.44 -9.72 -2.06
CA PRO A 67 36.16 -8.71 -2.84
C PRO A 67 35.79 -8.76 -4.34
N ASN A 68 34.55 -8.40 -4.67
CA ASN A 68 34.06 -8.23 -6.04
C ASN A 68 33.41 -6.85 -6.17
N GLY A 69 34.08 -5.90 -6.83
CA GLY A 69 33.56 -4.55 -7.01
C GLY A 69 32.18 -4.50 -7.71
N MET A 70 31.88 -5.47 -8.58
CA MET A 70 30.60 -5.53 -9.29
C MET A 70 29.40 -5.73 -8.35
N SER A 71 29.59 -6.46 -7.24
CA SER A 71 28.53 -6.67 -6.24
C SER A 71 28.22 -5.41 -5.46
N THR A 72 29.27 -4.66 -5.12
CA THR A 72 29.14 -3.41 -4.37
C THR A 72 28.40 -2.37 -5.21
N VAL A 73 28.72 -2.28 -6.51
CA VAL A 73 28.01 -1.41 -7.46
C VAL A 73 26.54 -1.79 -7.58
N ALA A 74 26.22 -3.08 -7.71
CA ALA A 74 24.84 -3.56 -7.74
C ALA A 74 24.06 -3.18 -6.46
N THR A 75 24.69 -3.35 -5.30
CA THR A 75 24.08 -3.04 -3.99
C THR A 75 23.80 -1.53 -3.84
N VAL A 76 24.71 -0.68 -4.31
CA VAL A 76 24.51 0.78 -4.32
C VAL A 76 23.37 1.18 -5.26
N LEU A 77 23.33 0.62 -6.49
CA LEU A 77 22.26 0.87 -7.46
C LEU A 77 20.89 0.49 -6.90
N PHE A 78 20.76 -0.68 -6.27
CA PHE A 78 19.49 -1.11 -5.68
C PHE A 78 19.09 -0.31 -4.43
N SER A 79 20.06 0.18 -3.64
CA SER A 79 19.79 1.04 -2.48
C SER A 79 19.24 2.41 -2.90
N LEU A 80 19.83 3.00 -3.95
CA LEU A 80 19.33 4.24 -4.55
C LEU A 80 17.96 4.05 -5.19
N LEU A 81 17.78 2.94 -5.92
CA LEU A 81 16.49 2.57 -6.51
C LEU A 81 15.40 2.43 -5.44
N SER A 82 15.68 1.74 -4.34
CA SER A 82 14.76 1.57 -3.21
C SER A 82 14.34 2.92 -2.61
N SER A 83 15.31 3.82 -2.39
CA SER A 83 15.05 5.18 -1.89
C SER A 83 14.17 6.00 -2.84
N LEU A 84 14.44 5.90 -4.14
CA LEU A 84 13.68 6.60 -5.17
C LEU A 84 12.25 6.05 -5.31
N ILE A 85 12.06 4.73 -5.25
CA ILE A 85 10.73 4.10 -5.22
C ILE A 85 9.95 4.57 -3.98
N GLY A 86 10.61 4.65 -2.82
CA GLY A 86 10.01 5.18 -1.59
C GLY A 86 9.54 6.62 -1.75
N TYR A 87 10.35 7.46 -2.40
CA TYR A 87 9.98 8.83 -2.73
C TYR A 87 8.81 8.90 -3.72
N CYS A 88 8.81 8.07 -4.76
CA CYS A 88 7.74 7.99 -5.76
C CYS A 88 6.41 7.51 -5.14
N ARG A 89 6.48 6.66 -4.10
CA ARG A 89 5.31 6.20 -3.35
C ARG A 89 4.68 7.31 -2.50
N LYS A 90 5.28 8.50 -2.36
CA LYS A 90 4.63 9.59 -1.65
C LYS A 90 3.48 10.14 -2.51
N TRP A 91 2.26 9.80 -2.11
CA TRP A 91 1.03 10.30 -2.73
C TRP A 91 0.28 11.20 -1.76
N ALA A 92 -0.48 12.14 -2.30
CA ALA A 92 -1.40 12.97 -1.56
C ALA A 92 -2.82 12.74 -2.08
N LEU A 93 -3.80 12.73 -1.16
CA LEU A 93 -5.20 12.78 -1.52
C LEU A 93 -5.53 14.22 -1.96
N PRO A 94 -6.10 14.44 -3.16
CA PRO A 94 -6.57 15.77 -3.54
C PRO A 94 -7.66 16.22 -2.55
N LYS A 95 -7.49 17.41 -1.98
CA LYS A 95 -8.47 17.99 -1.06
C LYS A 95 -9.67 18.49 -1.87
N HIS A 96 -10.83 17.87 -1.68
CA HIS A 96 -12.06 18.41 -2.25
C HIS A 96 -12.49 19.67 -1.49
N LYS A 97 -12.87 20.73 -2.21
CA LYS A 97 -13.51 21.90 -1.58
C LYS A 97 -14.90 21.49 -1.10
N ILE A 98 -15.12 21.57 0.20
CA ILE A 98 -16.45 21.45 0.79
C ILE A 98 -17.23 22.68 0.35
N THR A 99 -18.17 22.51 -0.58
CA THR A 99 -19.14 23.56 -0.86
C THR A 99 -20.18 23.50 0.24
N THR A 100 -20.11 24.44 1.17
CA THR A 100 -21.07 24.63 2.28
C THR A 100 -22.41 25.14 1.76
N ASP A 101 -22.98 24.47 0.78
CA ASP A 101 -24.37 24.69 0.44
C ASP A 101 -25.22 23.74 1.29
N ASN A 102 -26.41 24.18 1.67
CA ASN A 102 -27.28 23.50 2.63
C ASN A 102 -27.91 22.25 1.99
N ILE A 103 -27.11 21.20 1.79
CA ILE A 103 -27.52 19.99 1.11
C ILE A 103 -28.26 19.09 2.11
N PRO A 104 -29.47 18.60 1.79
CA PRO A 104 -30.23 17.73 2.69
C PRO A 104 -29.48 16.43 3.00
N HIS A 105 -29.67 15.92 4.21
CA HIS A 105 -29.17 14.60 4.61
C HIS A 105 -29.61 13.53 3.60
N SER A 106 -28.65 12.77 3.07
CA SER A 106 -28.90 11.71 2.10
C SER A 106 -28.20 10.44 2.54
N ASP A 107 -28.97 9.37 2.69
CA ASP A 107 -28.48 8.08 3.14
C ASP A 107 -27.94 7.25 1.97
N VAL A 108 -26.83 6.55 2.19
CA VAL A 108 -26.24 5.66 1.18
C VAL A 108 -26.64 4.22 1.49
N VAL A 109 -27.26 3.56 0.52
CA VAL A 109 -27.60 2.13 0.61
C VAL A 109 -26.71 1.34 -0.34
N ILE A 110 -25.92 0.42 0.22
CA ILE A 110 -25.07 -0.49 -0.55
C ILE A 110 -25.75 -1.86 -0.56
N ARG A 111 -26.03 -2.37 -1.77
CA ARG A 111 -26.59 -3.69 -1.98
C ARG A 111 -25.48 -4.70 -2.24
N TYR A 112 -25.45 -5.77 -1.45
CA TYR A 112 -24.49 -6.86 -1.62
C TYR A 112 -25.09 -8.01 -2.45
N PRO A 113 -24.25 -8.85 -3.10
CA PRO A 113 -24.70 -10.00 -3.89
C PRO A 113 -25.51 -11.02 -3.07
N ASN A 114 -25.27 -11.11 -1.76
CA ASN A 114 -25.96 -12.01 -0.83
C ASN A 114 -27.38 -11.54 -0.44
N HIS A 115 -27.98 -10.62 -1.20
CA HIS A 115 -29.26 -9.98 -0.91
C HIS A 115 -29.31 -9.26 0.46
N SER A 116 -28.15 -8.95 1.06
CA SER A 116 -28.03 -8.13 2.26
C SER A 116 -27.91 -6.65 1.90
N PHE A 117 -28.39 -5.78 2.80
CA PHE A 117 -28.36 -4.34 2.64
C PHE A 117 -27.56 -3.68 3.76
N LEU A 118 -26.64 -2.79 3.40
CA LEU A 118 -25.95 -1.91 4.32
C LEU A 118 -26.51 -0.50 4.12
N VAL A 119 -27.15 0.04 5.15
CA VAL A 119 -27.66 1.42 5.17
C VAL A 119 -26.70 2.27 6.02
N VAL A 120 -26.11 3.28 5.39
CA VAL A 120 -25.17 4.19 6.05
C VAL A 120 -25.81 5.57 6.16
N HIS A 121 -26.13 5.94 7.40
CA HIS A 121 -26.56 7.30 7.75
C HIS A 121 -25.33 8.20 7.87
N CYS A 122 -25.06 9.01 6.85
CA CYS A 122 -23.97 9.99 6.85
C CYS A 122 -24.35 11.27 6.10
N ASN A 123 -23.57 12.33 6.28
CA ASN A 123 -23.75 13.56 5.51
C ASN A 123 -23.28 13.35 4.06
N ILE A 124 -23.89 14.03 3.09
CA ILE A 124 -23.62 13.89 1.65
C ILE A 124 -22.13 14.11 1.32
N ASP A 125 -21.45 15.03 2.01
CA ASP A 125 -20.03 15.29 1.78
C ASP A 125 -19.14 14.14 2.24
N VAL A 126 -19.51 13.49 3.35
CA VAL A 126 -18.82 12.31 3.87
C VAL A 126 -19.11 11.10 2.97
N ALA A 127 -20.36 10.94 2.53
CA ALA A 127 -20.75 9.92 1.57
C ALA A 127 -19.97 10.05 0.27
N ARG A 128 -19.84 11.28 -0.25
CA ARG A 128 -19.10 11.56 -1.48
C ARG A 128 -17.61 11.34 -1.30
N GLU A 129 -17.01 11.74 -0.19
CA GLU A 129 -15.59 11.49 0.10
C GLU A 129 -15.28 9.99 0.27
N LEU A 130 -16.20 9.21 0.86
CA LEU A 130 -15.98 7.80 1.19
C LEU A 130 -16.35 6.83 0.06
N TYR A 131 -17.45 7.07 -0.65
CA TYR A 131 -18.01 6.12 -1.64
C TYR A 131 -17.95 6.61 -3.09
N PHE A 132 -17.90 7.92 -3.33
CA PHE A 132 -18.00 8.49 -4.68
C PHE A 132 -16.79 9.33 -5.10
N ALA A 133 -15.78 9.46 -4.25
CA ALA A 133 -14.57 10.16 -4.61
C ALA A 133 -13.84 9.30 -5.65
N PRO A 134 -13.65 9.78 -6.90
CA PRO A 134 -12.73 9.11 -7.79
C PRO A 134 -11.38 9.10 -7.07
N ALA A 135 -10.81 7.91 -6.89
CA ALA A 135 -9.50 7.74 -6.27
C ALA A 135 -8.41 8.22 -7.25
N GLU A 136 -8.45 9.50 -7.62
CA GLU A 136 -7.35 10.16 -8.31
C GLU A 136 -6.25 10.38 -7.28
N ILE A 137 -5.39 9.37 -7.17
CA ILE A 137 -4.18 9.44 -6.37
C ILE A 137 -3.23 10.40 -7.09
N ASP A 138 -3.00 11.58 -6.53
CA ASP A 138 -2.01 12.51 -7.07
C ASP A 138 -0.62 12.02 -6.67
N TYR A 139 0.01 11.27 -7.57
CA TYR A 139 1.37 10.82 -7.41
C TYR A 139 2.32 11.98 -7.66
N LEU A 140 3.28 12.17 -6.74
CA LEU A 140 4.31 13.20 -6.87
C LEU A 140 5.12 13.08 -8.19
N LEU A 141 5.13 11.87 -8.79
CA LEU A 141 5.82 11.56 -10.03
C LEU A 141 4.88 11.58 -11.25
N LYS A 142 4.51 12.79 -11.71
CA LYS A 142 3.75 13.00 -12.96
C LYS A 142 4.64 13.03 -14.21
N HIS A 143 5.96 13.06 -14.04
CA HIS A 143 6.93 13.31 -15.11
C HIS A 143 7.49 12.01 -15.74
N SER A 144 7.29 11.86 -17.06
CA SER A 144 7.83 10.77 -17.90
C SER A 144 9.34 10.45 -17.74
N PRO A 145 10.27 11.43 -17.62
CA PRO A 145 11.70 11.12 -17.50
C PRO A 145 12.09 10.41 -16.20
N ALA A 146 11.34 10.60 -15.10
CA ALA A 146 11.68 9.96 -13.84
C ALA A 146 11.46 8.44 -13.87
N TYR A 147 10.43 7.97 -14.58
CA TYR A 147 10.22 6.54 -14.82
C TYR A 147 11.34 5.91 -15.65
N ARG A 148 11.94 6.67 -16.58
CA ARG A 148 13.09 6.19 -17.38
C ARG A 148 14.33 5.99 -16.52
N ILE A 149 14.63 6.93 -15.62
CA ILE A 149 15.76 6.80 -14.69
C ILE A 149 15.55 5.58 -13.78
N LEU A 150 14.33 5.37 -13.28
CA LEU A 150 13.98 4.20 -12.48
C LEU A 150 14.28 2.88 -13.21
N SER A 151 13.88 2.79 -14.48
CA SER A 151 14.13 1.63 -15.33
C SER A 151 15.62 1.41 -15.60
N LEU A 152 16.39 2.47 -15.82
CA LEU A 152 17.83 2.38 -16.06
C LEU A 152 18.58 1.91 -14.81
N MET A 153 18.23 2.41 -13.63
CA MET A 153 18.83 1.96 -12.38
C MET A 153 18.47 0.49 -12.08
N LEU A 154 17.23 0.09 -12.37
CA LEU A 154 16.80 -1.30 -12.24
C LEU A 154 17.62 -2.21 -13.17
N MET A 155 17.72 -1.88 -14.46
CA MET A 155 18.47 -2.70 -15.41
C MET A 155 19.97 -2.71 -15.11
N GLY A 156 20.55 -1.55 -14.79
CA GLY A 156 21.95 -1.46 -14.38
C GLY A 156 22.25 -2.35 -13.17
N GLY A 157 21.37 -2.35 -12.16
CA GLY A 157 21.50 -3.20 -10.98
C GLY A 157 21.47 -4.70 -11.30
N VAL A 158 20.51 -5.13 -12.13
CA VAL A 158 20.37 -6.56 -12.52
C VAL A 158 21.55 -7.04 -13.36
N ILE A 159 22.05 -6.22 -14.29
CA ILE A 159 23.22 -6.57 -15.12
C ILE A 159 24.47 -6.70 -14.25
N CYS A 160 24.68 -5.77 -13.31
CA CYS A 160 25.80 -5.84 -12.37
C CYS A 160 25.72 -7.10 -11.48
N LEU A 161 24.51 -7.47 -11.06
CA LEU A 161 24.27 -8.68 -10.26
C LEU A 161 24.52 -9.96 -11.06
N ALA A 162 24.10 -10.01 -12.32
CA ALA A 162 24.33 -11.16 -13.21
C ALA A 162 25.83 -11.42 -13.44
N ASN A 163 26.65 -10.36 -13.42
CA ASN A 163 28.11 -10.46 -13.52
C ASN A 163 28.81 -10.67 -12.15
N ALA A 164 28.07 -10.65 -11.04
CA ALA A 164 28.63 -10.92 -9.71
C ALA A 164 28.78 -12.44 -9.46
N LYS A 165 29.54 -12.80 -8.41
CA LYS A 165 29.68 -14.21 -8.01
C LYS A 165 28.33 -14.84 -7.68
N ILE A 166 28.21 -16.13 -7.99
CA ILE A 166 27.00 -16.92 -7.76
C ILE A 166 26.53 -16.90 -6.29
N GLN A 167 27.44 -16.82 -5.33
CA GLN A 167 27.13 -16.72 -3.91
C GLN A 167 26.19 -15.53 -3.62
N LEU A 168 26.53 -14.35 -4.14
CA LEU A 168 25.73 -13.14 -3.95
C LEU A 168 24.43 -13.16 -4.74
N GLN A 169 24.39 -13.84 -5.89
CA GLN A 169 23.14 -14.02 -6.63
C GLN A 169 22.13 -14.86 -5.84
N ILE A 170 22.60 -15.92 -5.16
CA ILE A 170 21.77 -16.75 -4.30
C ILE A 170 21.25 -15.95 -3.09
N ASP A 171 22.10 -15.14 -2.46
CA ASP A 171 21.67 -14.28 -1.34
C ASP A 171 20.58 -13.29 -1.74
N TRP A 172 20.72 -12.67 -2.91
CA TRP A 172 19.72 -11.78 -3.48
C TRP A 172 18.42 -12.52 -3.80
N ALA A 173 18.50 -13.71 -4.38
CA ALA A 173 17.35 -14.55 -4.67
C ALA A 173 16.61 -14.97 -3.38
N ALA A 174 17.35 -15.43 -2.37
CA ALA A 174 16.81 -15.81 -1.06
C ALA A 174 16.11 -14.62 -0.38
N SER A 175 16.74 -13.44 -0.43
CA SER A 175 16.19 -12.21 0.11
C SER A 175 14.86 -11.82 -0.56
N TYR A 176 14.82 -11.88 -1.90
CA TYR A 176 13.63 -11.57 -2.66
C TYR A 176 12.48 -12.56 -2.40
N MET A 177 12.78 -13.86 -2.36
CA MET A 177 11.77 -14.88 -2.05
C MET A 177 11.21 -14.70 -0.64
N THR A 178 12.07 -14.40 0.34
CA THR A 178 11.66 -14.19 1.74
C THR A 178 10.75 -12.96 1.88
N LEU A 179 11.10 -11.84 1.24
CA LEU A 179 10.26 -10.64 1.23
C LEU A 179 8.92 -10.88 0.51
N GLY A 180 8.94 -11.65 -0.58
CA GLY A 180 7.73 -12.10 -1.26
C GLY A 180 6.81 -12.86 -0.31
N ALA A 181 7.32 -13.91 0.34
CA ALA A 181 6.54 -14.71 1.30
C ALA A 181 6.00 -13.86 2.46
N ALA A 182 6.80 -12.95 3.02
CA ALA A 182 6.40 -12.07 4.11
C ALA A 182 5.25 -11.12 3.69
N TYR A 183 5.32 -10.56 2.48
CA TYR A 183 4.25 -9.73 1.94
C TYR A 183 2.93 -10.50 1.79
N TRP A 184 2.99 -11.72 1.25
CA TRP A 184 1.81 -12.57 1.11
C TRP A 184 1.23 -12.98 2.46
N THR A 185 2.10 -13.21 3.45
CA THR A 185 1.68 -13.50 4.83
C THR A 185 0.95 -12.31 5.46
N VAL A 186 1.46 -11.08 5.27
CA VAL A 186 0.79 -9.86 5.75
C VAL A 186 -0.55 -9.64 5.03
N ALA A 187 -0.59 -9.84 3.71
CA ALA A 187 -1.84 -9.75 2.96
C ALA A 187 -2.87 -10.77 3.45
N ALA A 188 -2.43 -12.00 3.75
CA ALA A 188 -3.28 -13.05 4.32
C ALA A 188 -3.69 -12.75 5.77
N LEU A 189 -2.89 -12.02 6.55
CA LEU A 189 -3.21 -11.60 7.92
C LEU A 189 -4.17 -10.40 7.98
N GLN A 190 -4.20 -9.56 6.96
CA GLN A 190 -5.14 -8.44 6.88
C GLN A 190 -6.59 -8.91 6.67
N ALA A 191 -6.80 -10.07 6.04
CA ALA A 191 -8.12 -10.67 5.90
C ALA A 191 -8.77 -11.06 7.26
N PRO A 192 -8.07 -11.73 8.20
CA PRO A 192 -8.60 -12.04 9.52
C PRO A 192 -8.59 -10.83 10.49
N LEU A 193 -7.58 -9.96 10.53
CA LEU A 193 -7.50 -9.00 11.65
C LEU A 193 -8.63 -7.94 11.69
N GLY A 194 -9.42 -7.80 10.62
CA GLY A 194 -10.66 -7.00 10.62
C GLY A 194 -11.76 -7.52 11.57
N TYR A 195 -11.73 -8.79 12.00
CA TYR A 195 -12.79 -9.38 12.84
C TYR A 195 -12.59 -9.23 14.36
N ILE A 196 -11.38 -8.93 14.86
CA ILE A 196 -11.06 -8.91 16.32
C ILE A 196 -11.19 -7.52 16.97
N LEU A 197 -11.23 -6.44 16.18
CA LEU A 197 -11.22 -5.06 16.69
C LEU A 197 -12.59 -4.36 16.69
N LEU A 198 -13.67 -5.14 16.58
CA LEU A 198 -15.07 -4.75 16.83
C LEU A 198 -15.61 -5.55 18.02
#